data_AF-A0AAD5LUE2-F1
#
_entry.id   AF-A0AAD5LUE2-F1
#
_cell.length_a   1.000
_cell.length_b   1.000
_cell.length_c   1.000
_cell.angle_alpha   90.00
_cell.angle_beta   90.00
_cell.angle_gamma   90.00
#
_symmetry.space_group_name_H-M   'P 1'
#
loop_
_entity.id
_entity.type
_entity.pdbx_description
1 polymer ?
#
loop_
_entity_poly.entity_id
_entity_poly.type
_entity_poly.pdbx_seq_one_letter_code
_entity_poly.pdbx_strand_id
1 'polypeptide(L)'
;MRAARLAVVLALGAALQERLVAGLPLEFNPVTRGGDTLCLSRNHPAVGAELEDTSAAEAEIRELPESIVLAIEVAAAGGANASETSPRATDVGTVETPGFEATEPRQSRRLEATNADLQRLEQHFGASMDRNIRTLPGQGSVEPTPWPSSYWPMFQDGINFVWSNGEPSPSEKYAMAHGLDPKQFSDTVSRTTGIDSMGSRRSCQSDGDCSSLRDGSRCGRRAGASAGRCIPAWFGICHAWAPAAILEPEPRCPVTVNGVTFRAFDIKALITELYDGANLPTVFTGARFNGRDNEPNNRDQYGRFRDPTRRDIGPGFFHIAVANIMGHRQQSFIVDVSAGAEVWNQPVKSYAVVESNKMTPREAAWRYYRTSSYPFNPSARSLQFIKNRFTWVVESNEDGPLVTTGRAAQSLRSEDYSYLLELDGDDNIIGGEWVGSSHTSHPDFLWFPTTKPAATLVTSVGLSYQNVSNLLAQSLQAQC
;
A
#
# COMPACT_ATOMS: atom_id res chain seq x y z
N MET A 1 10.14 -52.94 -25.68
CA MET A 1 10.65 -52.29 -24.45
C MET A 1 11.45 -51.01 -24.72
N ARG A 2 10.93 -50.06 -25.52
CA ARG A 2 11.52 -48.70 -25.67
C ARG A 2 10.50 -47.56 -25.65
N ALA A 3 9.20 -47.85 -25.57
CA ALA A 3 8.14 -46.83 -25.54
C ALA A 3 7.74 -46.36 -24.12
N ALA A 4 8.02 -47.15 -23.07
CA ALA A 4 7.60 -46.84 -21.70
C ALA A 4 8.51 -45.86 -20.94
N ARG A 5 9.75 -45.64 -21.41
CA ARG A 5 10.70 -44.71 -20.76
C ARG A 5 10.61 -43.26 -21.27
N LEU A 6 9.96 -43.02 -22.42
CA LEU A 6 9.80 -41.67 -22.97
C LEU A 6 8.58 -40.93 -22.39
N ALA A 7 7.53 -41.67 -22.00
CA ALA A 7 6.32 -41.11 -21.40
C ALA A 7 6.55 -40.60 -19.96
N VAL A 8 7.47 -41.22 -19.21
CA VAL A 8 7.80 -40.79 -17.83
C VAL A 8 8.66 -39.51 -17.84
N VAL A 9 9.53 -39.32 -18.83
CA VAL A 9 10.37 -38.12 -18.94
C VAL A 9 9.57 -36.91 -19.47
N LEU A 10 8.56 -37.11 -20.31
CA LEU A 10 7.65 -36.05 -20.77
C LEU A 10 6.62 -35.63 -19.71
N ALA A 11 6.18 -36.55 -18.84
CA ALA A 11 5.33 -36.20 -17.70
C ALA A 11 6.08 -35.43 -16.59
N LEU A 12 7.37 -35.72 -16.39
CA LEU A 12 8.26 -34.94 -15.51
C LEU A 12 8.59 -33.56 -16.12
N GLY A 13 8.75 -33.47 -17.45
CA GLY A 13 9.02 -32.21 -18.14
C GLY A 13 7.84 -31.23 -18.16
N ALA A 14 6.60 -31.71 -18.22
CA ALA A 14 5.41 -30.86 -18.13
C ALA A 14 5.10 -30.42 -16.69
N ALA A 15 5.49 -31.21 -15.68
CA ALA A 15 5.42 -30.82 -14.26
C ALA A 15 6.49 -29.77 -13.87
N LEU A 16 7.56 -29.64 -14.66
CA LEU A 16 8.64 -28.68 -14.45
C LEU A 16 8.33 -27.25 -14.93
N GLN A 17 7.18 -27.02 -15.58
CA GLN A 17 6.73 -25.69 -16.03
C GLN A 17 5.63 -25.08 -15.17
N GLU A 18 5.02 -25.84 -14.25
CA GLU A 18 4.32 -25.28 -13.11
C GLU A 18 5.32 -25.11 -11.98
N ARG A 19 6.17 -24.07 -12.05
CA ARG A 19 6.89 -23.62 -10.85
C ARG A 19 5.85 -23.46 -9.75
N LEU A 20 5.93 -24.31 -8.71
CA LEU A 20 5.07 -24.22 -7.55
C LEU A 20 5.07 -22.77 -7.10
N VAL A 21 3.88 -22.15 -7.14
CA VAL A 21 3.67 -20.82 -6.59
C VAL A 21 3.70 -21.01 -5.09
N ALA A 22 4.90 -21.05 -4.52
CA ALA A 22 5.06 -21.11 -3.09
C ALA A 22 4.63 -19.76 -2.49
N GLY A 23 4.12 -19.82 -1.28
CA GLY A 23 3.88 -18.62 -0.49
C GLY A 23 5.20 -18.00 -0.15
N LEU A 24 5.16 -16.71 0.14
CA LEU A 24 6.36 -15.94 0.37
C LEU A 24 6.46 -15.81 1.89
N PRO A 25 7.39 -16.53 2.55
CA PRO A 25 7.87 -16.13 3.85
C PRO A 25 8.18 -14.63 3.83
N LEU A 26 8.12 -14.00 5.00
CA LEU A 26 8.26 -12.55 5.15
C LEU A 26 9.45 -11.95 4.37
N GLU A 27 10.56 -12.69 4.30
CA GLU A 27 11.80 -12.34 3.61
C GLU A 27 11.70 -12.24 2.07
N PHE A 28 10.62 -12.74 1.47
CA PHE A 28 10.38 -12.75 0.02
C PHE A 28 9.21 -11.87 -0.42
N ASN A 29 8.56 -11.13 0.48
CA ASN A 29 7.60 -10.12 0.07
C ASN A 29 8.28 -9.15 -0.92
N PRO A 30 7.61 -8.77 -2.03
CA PRO A 30 8.12 -7.75 -2.92
C PRO A 30 8.41 -6.46 -2.17
N VAL A 31 9.48 -5.77 -2.57
CA VAL A 31 9.82 -4.46 -2.00
C VAL A 31 10.14 -3.50 -3.13
N THR A 32 9.74 -2.22 -3.03
CA THR A 32 10.22 -1.21 -3.98
C THR A 32 11.74 -1.08 -3.90
N ARG A 33 12.41 -1.07 -5.06
CA ARG A 33 13.85 -0.80 -5.17
C ARG A 33 14.13 0.64 -4.78
N GLY A 34 15.11 0.84 -3.92
CA GLY A 34 15.50 2.17 -3.47
C GLY A 34 16.23 2.13 -2.14
N GLY A 35 16.82 3.27 -1.77
CA GLY A 35 17.42 3.46 -0.47
C GLY A 35 16.38 3.48 0.67
N ASP A 36 16.84 3.73 1.88
CA ASP A 36 15.99 3.71 3.09
C ASP A 36 14.93 4.81 3.10
N THR A 37 15.07 5.81 2.22
CA THR A 37 14.14 6.91 2.04
C THR A 37 13.93 7.17 0.55
N LEU A 38 12.68 7.35 0.15
CA LEU A 38 12.28 7.70 -1.21
C LEU A 38 11.59 9.06 -1.18
N CYS A 39 12.02 10.02 -2.02
CA CYS A 39 11.34 11.31 -2.04
C CYS A 39 10.03 11.24 -2.84
N LEU A 40 8.96 11.84 -2.31
CA LEU A 40 7.64 11.97 -2.91
C LEU A 40 7.68 12.89 -4.13
N SER A 41 8.22 12.36 -5.23
CA SER A 41 8.30 12.97 -6.55
C SER A 41 7.21 12.41 -7.47
N ARG A 42 7.10 12.93 -8.71
CA ARG A 42 6.15 12.43 -9.73
C ARG A 42 6.31 10.97 -10.10
N ASN A 43 7.48 10.39 -9.85
CA ASN A 43 7.79 8.98 -10.15
C ASN A 43 7.71 8.09 -8.90
N HIS A 44 7.30 8.65 -7.76
CA HIS A 44 7.16 7.89 -6.53
C HIS A 44 5.99 6.88 -6.66
N PRO A 45 6.12 5.62 -6.19
CA PRO A 45 5.07 4.61 -6.35
C PRO A 45 3.73 5.02 -5.76
N ALA A 46 3.71 5.78 -4.66
CA ALA A 46 2.48 6.34 -4.10
C ALA A 46 1.75 7.36 -4.99
N VAL A 47 2.30 7.88 -6.10
CA VAL A 47 1.62 8.93 -6.87
C VAL A 47 0.27 8.45 -7.41
N GLY A 48 -0.79 9.22 -7.11
CA GLY A 48 -2.18 8.99 -7.53
C GLY A 48 -2.45 9.32 -8.99
N ALA A 49 -1.51 8.95 -9.88
CA ALA A 49 -1.59 9.10 -11.32
C ALA A 49 -0.69 8.06 -11.99
N GLU A 50 -0.69 8.02 -13.32
CA GLU A 50 0.28 7.24 -14.09
C GLU A 50 1.70 7.83 -13.95
N LEU A 51 2.70 6.95 -13.80
CA LEU A 51 4.09 7.35 -13.65
C LEU A 51 4.70 7.69 -15.02
N GLU A 52 5.43 8.80 -15.11
CA GLU A 52 6.18 9.17 -16.31
C GLU A 52 7.41 8.26 -16.50
N ASP A 53 8.06 7.88 -15.39
CA ASP A 53 9.15 6.92 -15.32
C ASP A 53 8.90 5.95 -14.14
N THR A 54 8.91 4.65 -14.44
CA THR A 54 8.64 3.59 -13.47
C THR A 54 9.89 3.12 -12.72
N SER A 55 11.08 3.64 -13.04
CA SER A 55 12.34 3.21 -12.43
C SER A 55 12.35 3.31 -10.90
N ALA A 56 11.77 4.39 -10.36
CA ALA A 56 11.64 4.62 -8.91
C ALA A 56 10.54 3.78 -8.23
N ALA A 57 9.70 3.11 -9.02
CA ALA A 57 8.64 2.22 -8.56
C ALA A 57 8.91 0.75 -8.90
N GLU A 58 10.11 0.42 -9.42
CA GLU A 58 10.45 -0.95 -9.78
C GLU A 58 10.54 -1.84 -8.54
N ALA A 59 9.83 -2.97 -8.56
CA ALA A 59 9.87 -3.93 -7.46
C ALA A 59 11.11 -4.84 -7.54
N GLU A 60 11.75 -5.09 -6.39
CA GLU A 60 12.66 -6.21 -6.20
C GLU A 60 11.83 -7.44 -5.81
N ILE A 61 11.76 -8.41 -6.71
CA ILE A 61 11.13 -9.70 -6.49
C ILE A 61 12.23 -10.73 -6.24
N ARG A 62 12.17 -11.41 -5.09
CA ARG A 62 13.11 -12.47 -4.74
C ARG A 62 12.51 -13.83 -5.06
N GLU A 63 13.27 -14.65 -5.77
CA GLU A 63 12.91 -16.04 -6.02
C GLU A 63 13.20 -16.89 -4.77
N LEU A 64 12.34 -17.88 -4.52
CA LEU A 64 12.54 -18.82 -3.43
C LEU A 64 13.74 -19.74 -3.74
N PRO A 65 14.65 -19.97 -2.77
CA PRO A 65 15.71 -20.94 -2.91
C PRO A 65 15.16 -22.32 -3.26
N GLU A 66 15.83 -23.06 -4.15
CA GLU A 66 15.43 -24.41 -4.56
C GLU A 66 15.25 -25.36 -3.36
N SER A 67 16.03 -25.17 -2.29
CA SER A 67 15.89 -25.95 -1.05
C SER A 67 14.56 -25.75 -0.33
N ILE A 68 14.01 -24.53 -0.36
CA ILE A 68 12.69 -24.22 0.21
C ILE A 68 11.60 -24.78 -0.69
N VAL A 69 11.74 -24.62 -2.01
CA VAL A 69 10.80 -25.22 -2.99
C VAL A 69 10.74 -26.73 -2.80
N LEU A 70 11.88 -27.40 -2.71
CA LEU A 70 11.95 -28.84 -2.47
C LEU A 70 11.34 -29.24 -1.12
N ALA A 71 11.54 -28.44 -0.06
CA ALA A 71 10.92 -28.71 1.23
C ALA A 71 9.38 -28.63 1.15
N ILE A 72 8.84 -27.70 0.37
CA ILE A 72 7.40 -27.58 0.10
C ILE A 72 6.91 -28.80 -0.70
N GLU A 73 7.64 -29.22 -1.73
CA GLU A 73 7.32 -30.40 -2.54
C GLU A 73 7.30 -31.68 -1.70
N VAL A 74 8.32 -31.88 -0.85
CA VAL A 74 8.40 -33.03 0.05
C VAL A 74 7.26 -33.01 1.07
N ALA A 75 6.92 -31.84 1.62
CA ALA A 75 5.79 -31.69 2.52
C ALA A 75 4.45 -31.98 1.83
N ALA A 76 4.31 -31.63 0.54
CA ALA A 76 3.16 -31.97 -0.28
C ALA A 76 3.07 -33.49 -0.57
N ALA A 77 4.20 -34.12 -0.91
CA ALA A 77 4.26 -35.54 -1.25
C ALA A 77 4.12 -36.47 -0.02
N GLY A 78 4.62 -36.06 1.14
CA GLY A 78 4.56 -36.82 2.40
C GLY A 78 3.14 -37.05 2.94
N GLY A 79 2.14 -36.33 2.41
CA GLY A 79 0.72 -36.56 2.73
C GLY A 79 0.10 -37.77 2.03
N ALA A 80 0.80 -38.43 1.11
CA ALA A 80 0.26 -39.49 0.26
C ALA A 80 0.65 -40.92 0.68
N ASN A 81 1.48 -41.14 1.71
CA ASN A 81 1.82 -42.50 2.17
C ASN A 81 2.08 -42.55 3.68
N ALA A 82 1.04 -42.88 4.43
CA ALA A 82 1.17 -43.50 5.74
C ALA A 82 0.13 -44.63 5.84
N SER A 83 0.37 -45.73 5.14
CA SER A 83 -0.20 -47.02 5.52
C SER A 83 0.78 -47.74 6.44
N GLU A 84 0.31 -48.04 7.64
CA GLU A 84 0.95 -48.89 8.62
C GLU A 84 1.38 -50.21 7.97
N THR A 85 2.67 -50.54 8.02
CA THR A 85 3.10 -51.94 8.13
C THR A 85 4.40 -52.01 8.93
N SER A 86 4.28 -52.50 10.16
CA SER A 86 5.39 -53.08 10.92
C SER A 86 5.90 -54.33 10.19
N PRO A 87 7.22 -54.58 10.22
CA PRO A 87 7.63 -55.95 10.51
C PRO A 87 8.78 -56.03 11.53
N ARG A 88 8.48 -56.84 12.56
CA ARG A 88 9.34 -57.78 13.28
C ARG A 88 10.83 -57.82 12.89
N ALA A 89 11.68 -57.56 13.88
CA ALA A 89 13.10 -57.88 13.86
C ALA A 89 13.34 -59.39 14.05
N THR A 90 14.11 -59.98 13.15
CA THR A 90 14.90 -61.20 13.40
C THR A 90 16.36 -60.92 13.06
N ASP A 91 17.21 -61.59 13.81
CA ASP A 91 18.60 -61.33 14.13
C ASP A 91 19.62 -61.66 13.01
N VAL A 92 20.86 -61.20 13.25
CA VAL A 92 22.18 -61.60 12.70
C VAL A 92 22.76 -60.79 11.54
N GLY A 93 23.90 -60.12 11.82
CA GLY A 93 24.96 -59.87 10.83
C GLY A 93 25.73 -58.56 10.99
N THR A 94 26.67 -58.49 11.93
CA THR A 94 27.68 -57.43 12.04
C THR A 94 28.61 -57.39 10.83
N VAL A 95 28.68 -56.26 10.14
CA VAL A 95 29.81 -55.86 9.29
C VAL A 95 30.11 -54.38 9.56
N GLU A 96 31.26 -54.12 10.17
CA GLU A 96 31.84 -52.80 10.33
C GLU A 96 32.40 -52.29 8.98
N THR A 97 32.21 -51.02 8.66
CA THR A 97 33.04 -50.21 7.75
C THR A 97 32.68 -48.71 7.92
N PRO A 98 33.58 -47.77 7.57
CA PRO A 98 34.09 -46.77 8.52
C PRO A 98 33.38 -45.42 8.45
N GLY A 99 33.57 -44.64 9.52
CA GLY A 99 32.91 -43.37 9.78
C GLY A 99 32.92 -42.38 8.62
N PHE A 100 31.72 -41.97 8.24
CA PHE A 100 31.48 -40.61 7.79
C PHE A 100 31.05 -39.84 9.03
N GLU A 101 31.91 -38.93 9.49
CA GLU A 101 31.52 -37.88 10.42
C GLU A 101 30.24 -37.24 9.90
N ALA A 102 29.19 -37.29 10.71
CA ALA A 102 28.02 -36.46 10.53
C ALA A 102 28.48 -35.01 10.66
N THR A 103 28.83 -34.39 9.53
CA THR A 103 28.81 -32.95 9.39
C THR A 103 27.34 -32.54 9.44
N GLU A 104 26.85 -32.41 10.67
CA GLU A 104 25.76 -31.51 11.02
C GLU A 104 25.93 -30.24 10.17
N PRO A 105 25.04 -29.97 9.21
CA PRO A 105 25.06 -28.70 8.53
C PRO A 105 24.74 -27.69 9.62
N ARG A 106 25.77 -26.96 10.06
CA ARG A 106 25.66 -25.86 10.99
C ARG A 106 24.42 -25.06 10.62
N GLN A 107 23.35 -25.23 11.39
CA GLN A 107 22.27 -24.27 11.49
C GLN A 107 22.92 -23.01 12.06
N SER A 108 23.52 -22.20 11.17
CA SER A 108 23.68 -20.79 11.44
C SER A 108 22.30 -20.29 11.82
N ARG A 109 22.12 -19.95 13.10
CA ARG A 109 20.95 -19.30 13.68
C ARG A 109 20.14 -18.52 12.62
N ARG A 110 19.06 -19.10 12.11
CA ARG A 110 17.99 -18.39 11.38
C ARG A 110 17.11 -17.63 12.38
N LEU A 111 17.74 -16.83 13.24
CA LEU A 111 17.03 -15.84 14.04
C LEU A 111 16.88 -14.61 13.13
N GLU A 112 15.66 -14.07 13.02
CA GLU A 112 15.28 -12.90 12.19
C GLU A 112 14.96 -13.21 10.71
N ALA A 113 13.86 -13.91 10.41
CA ALA A 113 13.23 -13.75 9.08
C ALA A 113 12.86 -12.27 8.91
N THR A 114 13.57 -11.54 8.05
CA THR A 114 13.42 -10.08 7.84
C THR A 114 13.45 -9.78 6.34
N ASN A 115 12.76 -8.72 5.92
CA ASN A 115 12.90 -8.16 4.58
C ASN A 115 13.43 -6.71 4.65
N ALA A 116 13.66 -6.11 3.48
CA ALA A 116 14.14 -4.74 3.38
C ALA A 116 13.16 -3.74 4.01
N ASP A 117 11.85 -3.96 3.88
CA ASP A 117 10.85 -3.05 4.45
C ASP A 117 10.83 -3.04 5.97
N LEU A 118 10.99 -4.20 6.62
CA LEU A 118 11.15 -4.23 8.08
C LEU A 118 12.41 -3.47 8.49
N GLN A 119 13.51 -3.66 7.78
CA GLN A 119 14.75 -2.93 8.06
C GLN A 119 14.57 -1.42 7.90
N ARG A 120 13.85 -0.96 6.87
CA ARG A 120 13.52 0.46 6.67
C ARG A 120 12.73 1.02 7.85
N LEU A 121 11.71 0.29 8.33
CA LEU A 121 10.96 0.69 9.53
C LEU A 121 11.87 0.74 10.76
N GLU A 122 12.68 -0.29 11.00
CA GLU A 122 13.56 -0.39 12.17
C GLU A 122 14.62 0.71 12.20
N GLN A 123 15.21 1.01 11.04
CA GLN A 123 16.15 2.12 10.87
C GLN A 123 15.49 3.47 11.12
N HIS A 124 14.32 3.71 10.52
CA HIS A 124 13.58 4.96 10.71
C HIS A 124 13.24 5.19 12.20
N PHE A 125 12.73 4.16 12.86
CA PHE A 125 12.31 4.26 14.26
C PHE A 125 13.44 4.06 15.27
N GLY A 126 14.64 3.70 14.81
CA GLY A 126 15.81 3.43 15.67
C GLY A 126 15.62 2.27 16.64
N ALA A 127 14.72 1.32 16.34
CA ALA A 127 14.38 0.20 17.20
C ALA A 127 13.84 -0.98 16.37
N SER A 128 14.12 -2.21 16.82
CA SER A 128 13.55 -3.42 16.22
C SER A 128 12.02 -3.40 16.29
N MET A 129 11.37 -3.90 15.24
CA MET A 129 9.91 -4.08 15.25
C MET A 129 9.58 -5.28 16.13
N ASP A 130 8.58 -5.15 17.00
CA ASP A 130 8.02 -6.31 17.70
C ASP A 130 7.32 -7.22 16.68
N ARG A 131 7.65 -8.51 16.69
CA ARG A 131 7.13 -9.52 15.76
C ARG A 131 6.35 -10.60 16.46
N ASN A 132 6.34 -10.60 17.80
CA ASN A 132 5.72 -11.66 18.56
C ASN A 132 4.22 -11.37 18.74
N ILE A 133 3.38 -12.29 18.28
CA ILE A 133 1.93 -12.06 18.31
C ILE A 133 1.37 -11.91 19.74
N ARG A 134 2.12 -12.35 20.76
CA ARG A 134 1.71 -12.25 22.17
C ARG A 134 1.98 -10.87 22.77
N THR A 135 2.90 -10.10 22.19
CA THR A 135 3.30 -8.77 22.68
C THR A 135 2.76 -7.65 21.81
N LEU A 136 2.46 -7.93 20.53
CA LEU A 136 1.82 -7.00 19.62
C LEU A 136 0.43 -6.55 20.12
N PRO A 137 0.13 -5.24 20.09
CA PRO A 137 -1.20 -4.73 20.43
C PRO A 137 -2.24 -5.24 19.44
N GLY A 138 -3.41 -5.64 19.95
CA GLY A 138 -4.54 -6.06 19.11
C GLY A 138 -5.35 -4.90 18.54
N GLN A 139 -5.03 -3.65 18.89
CA GLN A 139 -5.74 -2.47 18.42
C GLN A 139 -4.86 -1.22 18.52
N GLY A 140 -5.18 -0.21 17.72
CA GLY A 140 -4.56 1.10 17.79
C GLY A 140 -5.38 2.14 17.02
N SER A 141 -5.25 3.39 17.43
CA SER A 141 -5.94 4.52 16.81
C SER A 141 -5.14 5.79 17.00
N VAL A 142 -5.29 6.74 16.09
CA VAL A 142 -4.66 8.06 16.17
C VAL A 142 -5.69 9.13 16.49
N GLU A 143 -5.33 10.10 17.34
CA GLU A 143 -6.13 11.31 17.57
C GLU A 143 -5.24 12.56 17.47
N PRO A 144 -5.73 13.66 16.88
CA PRO A 144 -7.03 13.77 16.21
C PRO A 144 -7.10 12.93 14.92
N THR A 145 -8.33 12.64 14.46
CA THR A 145 -8.56 12.02 13.14
C THR A 145 -7.90 12.84 12.03
N PRO A 146 -7.12 12.23 11.11
CA PRO A 146 -6.63 12.93 9.93
C PRO A 146 -7.80 13.58 9.17
N TRP A 147 -7.66 14.84 8.74
CA TRP A 147 -8.82 15.57 8.24
C TRP A 147 -9.24 15.12 6.82
N PRO A 148 -10.55 14.89 6.57
CA PRO A 148 -11.05 14.60 5.23
C PRO A 148 -11.00 15.82 4.32
N SER A 149 -10.76 15.58 3.03
CA SER A 149 -10.68 16.58 1.96
C SER A 149 -10.84 15.93 0.58
N SER A 150 -10.81 16.71 -0.49
CA SER A 150 -10.68 16.20 -1.86
C SER A 150 -9.25 15.71 -2.15
N TYR A 151 -9.14 14.76 -3.07
CA TYR A 151 -7.90 14.39 -3.74
C TYR A 151 -7.53 15.34 -4.89
N TRP A 152 -8.31 16.41 -5.11
CA TRP A 152 -8.14 17.44 -6.14
C TRP A 152 -7.92 16.84 -7.54
N PRO A 153 -8.99 16.32 -8.16
CA PRO A 153 -8.89 15.52 -9.36
C PRO A 153 -8.29 16.32 -10.52
N MET A 154 -7.36 15.71 -11.26
CA MET A 154 -6.70 16.39 -12.38
C MET A 154 -7.69 16.73 -13.50
N PHE A 155 -8.72 15.90 -13.72
CA PHE A 155 -9.76 16.18 -14.71
C PHE A 155 -10.65 17.39 -14.35
N GLN A 156 -10.68 17.79 -13.08
CA GLN A 156 -11.33 19.02 -12.59
C GLN A 156 -10.38 20.22 -12.51
N ASP A 157 -9.15 20.05 -13.00
CA ASP A 157 -8.09 21.04 -12.98
C ASP A 157 -7.46 21.29 -11.60
N GLY A 158 -7.44 20.26 -10.75
CA GLY A 158 -6.79 20.31 -9.43
C GLY A 158 -7.38 21.40 -8.53
N ILE A 159 -6.53 22.20 -7.88
CA ILE A 159 -6.98 23.29 -7.02
C ILE A 159 -7.50 24.53 -7.77
N ASN A 160 -7.54 24.50 -9.11
CA ASN A 160 -8.27 25.51 -9.89
C ASN A 160 -9.78 25.25 -9.91
N PHE A 161 -10.24 24.10 -9.40
CA PHE A 161 -11.66 23.79 -9.33
C PHE A 161 -12.41 24.81 -8.45
N VAL A 162 -13.41 25.46 -9.04
CA VAL A 162 -14.32 26.37 -8.33
C VAL A 162 -15.34 25.53 -7.58
N TRP A 163 -14.99 25.19 -6.33
CA TRP A 163 -15.81 24.32 -5.48
C TRP A 163 -17.00 25.05 -4.81
N SER A 164 -16.90 26.38 -4.64
CA SER A 164 -17.95 27.23 -4.07
C SER A 164 -18.48 28.19 -5.12
N ASN A 165 -19.80 28.14 -5.39
CA ASN A 165 -20.42 28.96 -6.42
C ASN A 165 -20.32 30.46 -6.09
N GLY A 166 -19.82 31.26 -7.05
CA GLY A 166 -19.67 32.70 -6.90
C GLY A 166 -18.39 33.14 -6.19
N GLU A 167 -17.50 32.21 -5.81
CA GLU A 167 -16.18 32.51 -5.27
C GLU A 167 -15.08 32.12 -6.26
N PRO A 168 -13.90 32.79 -6.25
CA PRO A 168 -12.74 32.34 -7.01
C PRO A 168 -12.25 30.98 -6.51
N SER A 169 -11.51 30.24 -7.34
CA SER A 169 -10.89 28.97 -6.94
C SER A 169 -9.81 29.18 -5.85
N PRO A 170 -9.40 28.12 -5.11
CA PRO A 170 -8.31 28.23 -4.14
C PRO A 170 -7.02 28.83 -4.73
N SER A 171 -6.65 28.44 -5.96
CA SER A 171 -5.47 28.97 -6.65
C SER A 171 -5.61 30.46 -7.01
N GLU A 172 -6.77 30.88 -7.52
CA GLU A 172 -7.07 32.28 -7.81
C GLU A 172 -7.04 33.12 -6.54
N LYS A 173 -7.64 32.62 -5.45
CA LYS A 173 -7.62 33.29 -4.14
C LYS A 173 -6.20 33.52 -3.66
N TYR A 174 -5.33 32.49 -3.73
CA TYR A 174 -3.93 32.62 -3.34
C TYR A 174 -3.22 33.68 -4.19
N ALA A 175 -3.38 33.63 -5.52
CA ALA A 175 -2.76 34.60 -6.41
C ALA A 175 -3.21 36.04 -6.10
N MET A 176 -4.51 36.27 -5.97
CA MET A 176 -5.09 37.58 -5.64
C MET A 176 -4.57 38.11 -4.30
N ALA A 177 -4.55 37.28 -3.26
CA ALA A 177 -4.11 37.69 -1.92
C ALA A 177 -2.62 38.05 -1.86
N HIS A 178 -1.80 37.49 -2.75
CA HIS A 178 -0.35 37.67 -2.77
C HIS A 178 0.16 38.53 -3.93
N GLY A 179 -0.74 39.22 -4.65
CA GLY A 179 -0.36 40.14 -5.73
C GLY A 179 0.24 39.43 -6.95
N LEU A 180 -0.08 38.15 -7.16
CA LEU A 180 0.29 37.38 -8.35
C LEU A 180 -0.82 37.52 -9.40
N ASP A 181 -0.49 37.29 -10.67
CA ASP A 181 -1.48 37.21 -11.74
C ASP A 181 -2.31 35.91 -11.60
N PRO A 182 -3.64 35.99 -11.35
CA PRO A 182 -4.45 34.79 -11.11
C PRO A 182 -4.46 33.83 -12.29
N LYS A 183 -4.45 34.35 -13.51
CA LYS A 183 -4.46 33.50 -14.71
C LYS A 183 -3.16 32.73 -14.85
N GLN A 184 -2.01 33.40 -14.74
CA GLN A 184 -0.70 32.78 -14.84
C GLN A 184 -0.47 31.75 -13.73
N PHE A 185 -0.94 32.03 -12.51
CA PHE A 185 -0.87 31.10 -11.40
C PHE A 185 -1.71 29.85 -11.69
N SER A 186 -2.98 30.01 -12.06
CA SER A 186 -3.87 28.89 -12.43
C SER A 186 -3.40 28.12 -13.66
N ASP A 187 -2.81 28.78 -14.67
CA ASP A 187 -2.15 28.14 -15.82
C ASP A 187 -0.93 27.30 -15.38
N THR A 188 -0.24 27.70 -14.32
CA THR A 188 0.92 26.96 -13.79
C THR A 188 0.47 25.74 -13.00
N VAL A 189 -0.53 25.88 -12.12
CA VAL A 189 -1.19 24.76 -11.42
C VAL A 189 -1.70 23.72 -12.43
N SER A 190 -2.37 24.14 -13.50
CA SER A 190 -2.90 23.19 -14.49
C SER A 190 -1.80 22.39 -15.21
N ARG A 191 -0.68 23.03 -15.53
CA ARG A 191 0.48 22.35 -16.14
C ARG A 191 1.17 21.38 -15.20
N THR A 192 1.00 21.53 -13.88
CA THR A 192 1.60 20.63 -12.89
C THR A 192 0.62 19.55 -12.45
N THR A 193 -0.53 19.92 -11.92
CA THR A 193 -1.47 19.02 -11.22
C THR A 193 -2.89 19.04 -11.81
N GLY A 194 -3.11 19.76 -12.92
CA GLY A 194 -4.42 19.87 -13.57
C GLY A 194 -4.46 19.35 -15.01
N ILE A 195 -5.32 19.95 -15.83
CA ILE A 195 -5.69 19.44 -17.16
C ILE A 195 -4.54 19.56 -18.16
N ASP A 196 -3.79 20.66 -18.13
CA ASP A 196 -2.73 20.93 -19.11
C ASP A 196 -1.51 20.01 -18.91
N SER A 197 -1.33 19.44 -17.71
CA SER A 197 -0.35 18.37 -17.45
C SER A 197 -0.61 17.12 -18.31
N MET A 198 -1.85 16.94 -18.78
CA MET A 198 -2.30 15.80 -19.59
C MET A 198 -2.29 16.10 -21.09
N GLY A 199 -1.43 17.01 -21.55
CA GLY A 199 -1.37 17.49 -22.94
C GLY A 199 -1.11 16.41 -24.00
N SER A 200 -0.58 15.24 -23.62
CA SER A 200 -0.39 14.08 -24.51
C SER A 200 -1.64 13.21 -24.67
N ARG A 201 -2.63 13.33 -23.77
CA ARG A 201 -3.84 12.50 -23.79
C ARG A 201 -4.81 12.94 -24.88
N ARG A 202 -5.74 12.04 -25.22
CA ARG A 202 -6.75 12.24 -26.28
C ARG A 202 -7.55 13.54 -26.05
N SER A 203 -7.70 14.35 -27.09
CA SER A 203 -8.57 15.53 -27.06
C SER A 203 -10.05 15.13 -26.99
N CYS A 204 -10.86 15.91 -26.27
CA CYS A 204 -12.30 15.68 -26.12
C CYS A 204 -13.11 16.98 -26.06
N GLN A 205 -14.40 16.89 -26.32
CA GLN A 205 -15.39 17.96 -26.09
C GLN A 205 -16.45 17.53 -25.07
N SER A 206 -16.64 16.23 -24.86
CA SER A 206 -17.56 15.65 -23.88
C SER A 206 -17.03 14.32 -23.35
N ASP A 207 -17.60 13.84 -22.24
CA ASP A 207 -17.26 12.52 -21.69
C ASP A 207 -17.50 11.37 -22.70
N GLY A 208 -18.43 11.55 -23.64
CA GLY A 208 -18.69 10.57 -24.69
C GLY A 208 -17.47 10.29 -25.56
N ASP A 209 -16.61 11.28 -25.79
CA ASP A 209 -15.39 11.14 -26.60
C ASP A 209 -14.35 10.24 -25.93
N CYS A 210 -14.45 10.05 -24.62
CA CYS A 210 -13.52 9.27 -23.80
C CYS A 210 -13.98 7.82 -23.59
N SER A 211 -15.26 7.53 -23.83
CA SER A 211 -15.89 6.22 -23.54
C SER A 211 -15.17 5.02 -24.17
N SER A 212 -14.58 5.18 -25.36
CA SER A 212 -13.89 4.09 -26.04
C SER A 212 -12.55 3.69 -25.40
N LEU A 213 -12.01 4.50 -24.49
CA LEU A 213 -10.76 4.21 -23.77
C LEU A 213 -10.95 3.13 -22.70
N ARG A 214 -12.17 3.03 -22.15
CA ARG A 214 -12.53 2.03 -21.12
C ARG A 214 -11.63 2.03 -19.88
N ASP A 215 -11.10 3.19 -19.52
CA ASP A 215 -10.16 3.43 -18.41
C ASP A 215 -10.74 4.40 -17.36
N GLY A 216 -12.05 4.64 -17.37
CA GLY A 216 -12.71 5.59 -16.47
C GLY A 216 -12.43 7.07 -16.79
N SER A 217 -11.85 7.38 -17.96
CA SER A 217 -11.57 8.76 -18.35
C SER A 217 -12.81 9.63 -18.46
N ARG A 218 -12.68 10.86 -17.94
CA ARG A 218 -13.61 11.98 -18.12
C ARG A 218 -12.98 13.08 -18.96
N CYS A 219 -13.81 13.88 -19.61
CA CYS A 219 -13.34 15.01 -20.40
C CYS A 219 -13.04 16.21 -19.49
N GLY A 220 -11.78 16.34 -19.07
CA GLY A 220 -11.31 17.49 -18.31
C GLY A 220 -11.11 18.69 -19.24
N ARG A 221 -11.87 19.77 -19.02
CA ARG A 221 -11.83 20.99 -19.84
C ARG A 221 -11.67 22.23 -18.98
N ARG A 222 -10.62 23.01 -19.27
CA ARG A 222 -10.33 24.31 -18.65
C ARG A 222 -11.51 25.26 -18.82
N ALA A 223 -11.74 26.13 -17.83
CA ALA A 223 -12.77 27.17 -17.93
C ALA A 223 -12.52 28.04 -19.17
N GLY A 224 -13.56 28.23 -20.00
CA GLY A 224 -13.50 28.99 -21.25
C GLY A 224 -12.85 28.27 -22.44
N ALA A 225 -12.29 27.07 -22.28
CA ALA A 225 -11.74 26.30 -23.39
C ALA A 225 -12.84 25.57 -24.19
N SER A 226 -12.64 25.42 -25.50
CA SER A 226 -13.57 24.70 -26.40
C SER A 226 -13.30 23.19 -26.50
N ALA A 227 -12.14 22.74 -26.04
CA ALA A 227 -11.72 21.34 -26.01
C ALA A 227 -10.90 21.05 -24.75
N GLY A 228 -10.89 19.80 -24.33
CA GLY A 228 -10.21 19.29 -23.15
C GLY A 228 -9.43 18.01 -23.44
N ARG A 229 -9.11 17.25 -22.39
CA ARG A 229 -8.38 15.97 -22.46
C ARG A 229 -9.17 14.87 -21.75
N CYS A 230 -9.13 13.66 -22.31
CA CYS A 230 -9.64 12.46 -21.64
C CYS A 230 -8.66 12.04 -20.55
N ILE A 231 -9.03 12.28 -19.29
CA ILE A 231 -8.19 12.07 -18.11
C ILE A 231 -8.88 11.05 -17.20
N PRO A 232 -8.20 9.95 -16.79
CA PRO A 232 -8.75 8.98 -15.84
C PRO A 232 -9.23 9.70 -14.59
N ALA A 233 -10.48 9.44 -14.18
CA ALA A 233 -11.09 10.22 -13.11
C ALA A 233 -10.37 10.05 -11.76
N TRP A 234 -9.64 8.95 -11.57
CA TRP A 234 -8.86 8.67 -10.36
C TRP A 234 -7.57 9.50 -10.24
N PHE A 235 -7.11 10.12 -11.34
CA PHE A 235 -5.91 10.95 -11.29
C PHE A 235 -6.11 12.15 -10.37
N GLY A 236 -5.21 12.33 -9.42
CA GLY A 236 -5.16 13.49 -8.54
C GLY A 236 -3.95 13.43 -7.61
N ILE A 237 -4.04 14.20 -6.52
CA ILE A 237 -2.97 14.39 -5.55
C ILE A 237 -3.37 13.82 -4.19
N CYS A 238 -4.01 12.64 -4.17
CA CYS A 238 -4.32 11.91 -2.92
C CYS A 238 -3.04 11.60 -2.12
N HIS A 239 -1.92 11.35 -2.81
CA HIS A 239 -0.60 11.16 -2.20
C HIS A 239 -0.08 12.42 -1.49
N ALA A 240 -0.59 13.60 -1.82
CA ALA A 240 -0.25 14.83 -1.13
C ALA A 240 -1.26 15.20 -0.03
N TRP A 241 -2.55 14.89 -0.24
CA TRP A 241 -3.58 15.12 0.77
C TRP A 241 -3.37 14.23 2.00
N ALA A 242 -3.15 12.93 1.80
CA ALA A 242 -3.01 11.97 2.90
C ALA A 242 -1.92 12.37 3.93
N PRO A 243 -0.68 12.74 3.55
CA PRO A 243 0.32 13.19 4.51
C PRO A 243 -0.02 14.57 5.11
N ALA A 244 -0.61 15.48 4.34
CA ALA A 244 -1.07 16.76 4.86
C ALA A 244 -2.14 16.59 5.95
N ALA A 245 -3.08 15.65 5.75
CA ALA A 245 -4.14 15.30 6.69
C ALA A 245 -3.62 14.77 8.02
N ILE A 246 -2.48 14.06 7.98
CA ILE A 246 -1.82 13.50 9.17
C ILE A 246 -0.98 14.57 9.88
N LEU A 247 -0.19 15.34 9.12
CA LEU A 247 0.85 16.19 9.69
C LEU A 247 0.35 17.59 10.05
N GLU A 248 -0.64 18.12 9.33
CA GLU A 248 -1.17 19.45 9.58
C GLU A 248 -2.47 19.41 10.40
N PRO A 249 -2.65 20.34 11.36
CA PRO A 249 -3.95 20.51 11.99
C PRO A 249 -5.00 20.94 10.96
N GLU A 250 -6.25 20.52 11.18
CA GLU A 250 -7.34 20.88 10.28
C GLU A 250 -7.63 22.40 10.32
N PRO A 251 -7.68 23.11 9.18
CA PRO A 251 -8.19 24.48 9.12
C PRO A 251 -9.62 24.55 9.67
N ARG A 252 -9.94 25.60 10.44
CA ARG A 252 -11.24 25.71 11.13
C ARG A 252 -12.09 26.84 10.60
N CYS A 253 -11.61 28.06 10.73
CA CYS A 253 -12.38 29.25 10.40
C CYS A 253 -11.93 29.88 9.09
N PRO A 254 -12.85 30.53 8.35
CA PRO A 254 -12.47 31.38 7.24
C PRO A 254 -11.53 32.50 7.69
N VAL A 255 -10.56 32.84 6.86
CA VAL A 255 -9.55 33.89 7.10
C VAL A 255 -9.53 34.84 5.91
N THR A 256 -9.56 36.14 6.18
CA THR A 256 -9.42 37.17 5.13
C THR A 256 -8.02 37.75 5.14
N VAL A 257 -7.30 37.61 4.03
CA VAL A 257 -5.97 38.20 3.81
C VAL A 257 -6.03 39.10 2.57
N ASN A 258 -5.62 40.36 2.71
CA ASN A 258 -5.59 41.34 1.62
C ASN A 258 -6.92 41.44 0.83
N GLY A 259 -8.04 41.38 1.55
CA GLY A 259 -9.39 41.46 0.96
C GLY A 259 -9.92 40.16 0.34
N VAL A 260 -9.17 39.06 0.40
CA VAL A 260 -9.57 37.74 -0.11
C VAL A 260 -9.87 36.80 1.06
N THR A 261 -11.05 36.20 1.07
CA THR A 261 -11.46 35.23 2.10
C THR A 261 -11.17 33.80 1.68
N PHE A 262 -10.33 33.13 2.45
CA PHE A 262 -10.03 31.70 2.37
C PHE A 262 -10.90 30.96 3.37
N ARG A 263 -11.73 30.02 2.90
CA ARG A 263 -12.47 29.09 3.73
C ARG A 263 -11.57 27.92 4.14
N ALA A 264 -12.03 27.09 5.07
CA ALA A 264 -11.25 25.94 5.52
C ALA A 264 -10.91 25.00 4.35
N PHE A 265 -11.86 24.79 3.43
CA PHE A 265 -11.64 23.96 2.25
C PHE A 265 -10.62 24.55 1.25
N ASP A 266 -10.56 25.89 1.12
CA ASP A 266 -9.51 26.54 0.31
C ASP A 266 -8.12 26.29 0.92
N ILE A 267 -8.00 26.41 2.24
CA ILE A 267 -6.73 26.19 2.95
C ILE A 267 -6.30 24.72 2.83
N LYS A 268 -7.24 23.77 2.93
CA LYS A 268 -6.98 22.35 2.65
C LYS A 268 -6.44 22.15 1.23
N ALA A 269 -7.00 22.82 0.23
CA ALA A 269 -6.51 22.79 -1.15
C ALA A 269 -5.05 23.24 -1.27
N LEU A 270 -4.75 24.41 -0.69
CA LEU A 270 -3.42 25.01 -0.77
C LEU A 270 -2.35 24.18 -0.05
N ILE A 271 -2.69 23.59 1.11
CA ILE A 271 -1.80 22.67 1.81
C ILE A 271 -1.55 21.43 0.95
N THR A 272 -2.59 20.84 0.36
CA THR A 272 -2.43 19.64 -0.47
C THR A 272 -1.55 19.90 -1.70
N GLU A 273 -1.79 20.96 -2.48
CA GLU A 273 -0.95 21.32 -3.63
C GLU A 273 0.51 21.61 -3.20
N LEU A 274 0.69 22.17 -2.01
CA LEU A 274 2.02 22.40 -1.47
C LEU A 274 2.77 21.11 -1.14
N TYR A 275 2.08 20.14 -0.54
CA TYR A 275 2.65 18.83 -0.22
C TYR A 275 3.03 18.03 -1.48
N ASP A 276 2.30 18.19 -2.59
CA ASP A 276 2.68 17.61 -3.89
C ASP A 276 4.01 18.19 -4.39
N GLY A 277 4.17 19.51 -4.31
CA GLY A 277 5.38 20.21 -4.75
C GLY A 277 6.56 20.17 -3.78
N ALA A 278 6.45 19.49 -2.62
CA ALA A 278 7.43 19.56 -1.54
C ALA A 278 8.58 18.54 -1.64
N ASN A 279 8.43 17.49 -2.45
CA ASN A 279 9.42 16.42 -2.60
C ASN A 279 9.86 15.80 -1.26
N LEU A 280 8.88 15.46 -0.40
CA LEU A 280 9.13 15.03 0.97
C LEU A 280 9.83 13.67 1.03
N PRO A 281 10.84 13.49 1.91
CA PRO A 281 11.41 12.17 2.18
C PRO A 281 10.39 11.25 2.84
N THR A 282 10.14 10.07 2.26
CA THR A 282 9.19 9.06 2.76
C THR A 282 9.90 7.77 3.17
N VAL A 283 9.31 7.07 4.14
CA VAL A 283 9.53 5.64 4.32
C VAL A 283 8.43 4.93 3.55
N PHE A 284 8.81 4.21 2.50
CA PHE A 284 7.88 3.46 1.65
C PHE A 284 8.13 1.96 1.82
N THR A 285 7.05 1.20 1.99
CA THR A 285 7.08 -0.25 2.19
C THR A 285 6.04 -0.93 1.32
N GLY A 286 6.40 -2.08 0.78
CA GLY A 286 5.68 -2.75 -0.27
C GLY A 286 6.09 -2.30 -1.68
N ALA A 287 5.28 -2.62 -2.66
CA ALA A 287 5.51 -2.40 -4.08
C ALA A 287 4.20 -2.05 -4.79
N ARG A 288 4.26 -1.06 -5.69
CA ARG A 288 3.12 -0.67 -6.53
C ARG A 288 2.90 -1.69 -7.65
N PHE A 289 1.67 -2.18 -7.79
CA PHE A 289 1.26 -2.91 -8.99
C PHE A 289 1.04 -1.97 -10.19
N ASN A 290 1.82 -2.14 -11.27
CA ASN A 290 1.70 -1.37 -12.51
C ASN A 290 1.09 -2.17 -13.68
N GLY A 291 0.61 -3.39 -13.42
CA GLY A 291 0.06 -4.27 -14.45
C GLY A 291 -1.41 -3.98 -14.76
N ARG A 292 -2.03 -4.81 -15.60
CA ARG A 292 -3.48 -4.70 -15.87
C ARG A 292 -4.28 -5.56 -14.90
N ASP A 293 -5.33 -4.96 -14.33
CA ASP A 293 -6.18 -5.64 -13.34
C ASP A 293 -6.88 -6.89 -13.87
N ASN A 294 -7.21 -6.90 -15.16
CA ASN A 294 -8.04 -7.91 -15.80
C ASN A 294 -7.25 -8.87 -16.72
N GLU A 295 -5.94 -9.02 -16.50
CA GLU A 295 -5.15 -10.03 -17.24
C GLU A 295 -5.78 -11.43 -17.09
N PRO A 296 -6.03 -12.17 -18.19
CA PRO A 296 -6.54 -13.53 -18.13
C PRO A 296 -5.60 -14.47 -17.36
N ASN A 297 -6.17 -15.42 -16.61
CA ASN A 297 -5.43 -16.45 -15.87
C ASN A 297 -4.38 -15.89 -14.87
N ASN A 298 -4.62 -14.69 -14.34
CA ASN A 298 -3.71 -14.01 -13.41
C ASN A 298 -3.68 -14.59 -11.98
N ARG A 299 -4.35 -15.72 -11.73
CA ARG A 299 -4.40 -16.39 -10.42
C ARG A 299 -3.85 -17.81 -10.45
N ASP A 300 -3.28 -18.24 -9.33
CA ASP A 300 -2.85 -19.62 -9.09
C ASP A 300 -4.01 -20.53 -8.65
N GLN A 301 -3.73 -21.80 -8.41
CA GLN A 301 -4.72 -22.80 -7.98
C GLN A 301 -5.34 -22.52 -6.61
N TYR A 302 -4.74 -21.64 -5.81
CA TYR A 302 -5.22 -21.22 -4.50
C TYR A 302 -5.97 -19.87 -4.56
N GLY A 303 -6.14 -19.30 -5.76
CA GLY A 303 -6.84 -18.04 -5.98
C GLY A 303 -6.00 -16.79 -5.73
N ARG A 304 -4.69 -16.93 -5.50
CA ARG A 304 -3.78 -15.80 -5.30
C ARG A 304 -3.30 -15.25 -6.62
N PHE A 305 -2.99 -13.95 -6.69
CA PHE A 305 -2.39 -13.39 -7.89
C PHE A 305 -1.02 -14.02 -8.18
N ARG A 306 -0.76 -14.29 -9.46
CA ARG A 306 0.54 -14.81 -9.91
C ARG A 306 1.61 -13.75 -9.87
N ASP A 307 1.25 -12.50 -10.15
CA ASP A 307 2.14 -11.35 -10.00
C ASP A 307 2.40 -11.12 -8.51
N PRO A 308 3.66 -11.25 -8.04
CA PRO A 308 4.01 -10.98 -6.65
C PRO A 308 3.64 -9.57 -6.21
N THR A 309 3.80 -8.56 -7.07
CA THR A 309 3.52 -7.16 -6.71
C THR A 309 2.04 -6.92 -6.43
N ARG A 310 1.15 -7.76 -6.95
CA ARG A 310 -0.29 -7.70 -6.64
C ARG A 310 -0.71 -8.56 -5.44
N ARG A 311 0.21 -9.36 -4.90
CA ARG A 311 0.04 -10.05 -3.60
C ARG A 311 0.57 -9.19 -2.45
N ASP A 312 1.29 -8.13 -2.78
CA ASP A 312 1.79 -7.17 -1.84
C ASP A 312 0.62 -6.26 -1.38
N ILE A 313 0.61 -5.72 -0.17
CA ILE A 313 1.56 -5.92 0.92
C ILE A 313 1.34 -7.27 1.60
N GLY A 314 2.39 -8.05 1.84
CA GLY A 314 2.21 -9.36 2.49
C GLY A 314 1.64 -9.25 3.92
N PRO A 315 0.66 -10.09 4.34
CA PRO A 315 -0.13 -9.84 5.56
C PRO A 315 0.66 -10.02 6.86
N GLY A 316 1.72 -10.84 6.85
CA GLY A 316 2.64 -10.93 7.99
C GLY A 316 3.35 -9.59 8.25
N PHE A 317 3.85 -8.96 7.18
CA PHE A 317 4.43 -7.61 7.26
C PHE A 317 3.38 -6.59 7.67
N PHE A 318 2.21 -6.59 7.00
CA PHE A 318 1.11 -5.68 7.30
C PHE A 318 0.77 -5.69 8.80
N HIS A 319 0.57 -6.87 9.39
CA HIS A 319 0.23 -6.99 10.79
C HIS A 319 1.31 -6.42 11.72
N ILE A 320 2.58 -6.76 11.46
CA ILE A 320 3.74 -6.24 12.22
C ILE A 320 3.79 -4.70 12.11
N ALA A 321 3.72 -4.16 10.89
CA ALA A 321 3.83 -2.73 10.64
C ALA A 321 2.70 -1.95 11.30
N VAL A 322 1.45 -2.36 11.08
CA VAL A 322 0.28 -1.69 11.67
C VAL A 322 0.33 -1.74 13.20
N ALA A 323 0.66 -2.89 13.79
CA ALA A 323 0.70 -3.04 15.24
C ALA A 323 1.82 -2.22 15.90
N ASN A 324 3.00 -2.14 15.27
CA ASN A 324 4.10 -1.31 15.78
C ASN A 324 3.86 0.20 15.57
N ILE A 325 3.49 0.62 14.36
CA ILE A 325 3.34 2.05 14.03
C ILE A 325 2.12 2.64 14.75
N MET A 326 0.98 1.97 14.70
CA MET A 326 -0.25 2.51 15.27
C MET A 326 -0.54 1.99 16.67
N GLY A 327 -0.25 0.72 16.96
CA GLY A 327 -0.50 0.15 18.29
C GLY A 327 0.49 0.66 19.35
N HIS A 328 1.79 0.50 19.10
CA HIS A 328 2.81 0.94 20.06
C HIS A 328 3.11 2.43 20.02
N ARG A 329 3.14 3.04 18.82
CA ARG A 329 3.60 4.43 18.66
C ARG A 329 2.48 5.45 18.49
N GLN A 330 1.23 5.00 18.35
CA GLN A 330 0.07 5.87 18.11
C GLN A 330 0.27 6.84 16.95
N GLN A 331 1.01 6.40 15.91
CA GLN A 331 1.31 7.19 14.72
C GLN A 331 0.45 6.72 13.55
N SER A 332 0.01 7.66 12.72
CA SER A 332 -0.72 7.37 11.49
C SER A 332 0.26 7.12 10.35
N PHE A 333 -0.22 6.43 9.33
CA PHE A 333 0.49 6.18 8.09
C PHE A 333 -0.53 6.18 6.95
N ILE A 334 -0.04 6.02 5.74
CA ILE A 334 -0.83 6.07 4.51
C ILE A 334 -0.78 4.70 3.87
N VAL A 335 -1.91 4.26 3.33
CA VAL A 335 -1.98 3.04 2.54
C VAL A 335 -2.60 3.32 1.19
N ASP A 336 -2.19 2.55 0.18
CA ASP A 336 -3.03 2.35 -0.99
C ASP A 336 -4.10 1.31 -0.65
N VAL A 337 -5.37 1.71 -0.68
CA VAL A 337 -6.50 0.84 -0.34
C VAL A 337 -6.98 -0.02 -1.52
N SER A 338 -6.41 0.17 -2.71
CA SER A 338 -6.68 -0.64 -3.90
C SER A 338 -5.55 -1.61 -4.19
N ALA A 339 -5.86 -2.89 -4.40
CA ALA A 339 -4.92 -3.91 -4.90
C ALA A 339 -4.82 -3.92 -6.45
N GLY A 340 -5.10 -2.78 -7.08
CA GLY A 340 -5.29 -2.64 -8.52
C GLY A 340 -4.29 -1.68 -9.15
N ALA A 341 -4.50 -1.32 -10.42
CA ALA A 341 -3.62 -0.40 -11.14
C ALA A 341 -3.81 1.07 -10.73
N GLU A 342 -5.01 1.42 -10.24
CA GLU A 342 -5.27 2.73 -9.65
C GLU A 342 -4.63 2.80 -8.27
N VAL A 343 -4.07 3.97 -7.93
CA VAL A 343 -3.44 4.21 -6.63
C VAL A 343 -4.28 5.19 -5.82
N TRP A 344 -4.81 4.74 -4.68
CA TRP A 344 -5.69 5.51 -3.81
C TRP A 344 -5.11 5.62 -2.39
N ASN A 345 -4.38 6.70 -2.14
CA ASN A 345 -3.73 6.96 -0.86
C ASN A 345 -4.72 7.48 0.18
N GLN A 346 -4.86 6.76 1.28
CA GLN A 346 -5.76 7.13 2.38
C GLN A 346 -5.00 7.18 3.71
N PRO A 347 -5.19 8.23 4.53
CA PRO A 347 -4.58 8.30 5.85
C PRO A 347 -5.35 7.40 6.83
N VAL A 348 -4.61 6.59 7.58
CA VAL A 348 -5.17 5.54 8.42
C VAL A 348 -5.58 6.09 9.78
N LYS A 349 -6.79 5.73 10.22
CA LYS A 349 -7.38 6.18 11.48
C LYS A 349 -7.22 5.16 12.60
N SER A 350 -7.53 3.89 12.34
CA SER A 350 -7.47 2.83 13.36
C SER A 350 -7.38 1.43 12.78
N TYR A 351 -6.93 0.50 13.61
CA TYR A 351 -7.10 -0.94 13.38
C TYR A 351 -7.56 -1.64 14.66
N ALA A 352 -8.26 -2.77 14.51
CA ALA A 352 -8.62 -3.66 15.60
C ALA A 352 -8.69 -5.11 15.13
N VAL A 353 -8.01 -6.01 15.83
CA VAL A 353 -8.14 -7.46 15.67
C VAL A 353 -9.46 -7.89 16.31
N VAL A 354 -10.47 -8.18 15.49
CA VAL A 354 -11.82 -8.54 15.93
C VAL A 354 -12.05 -10.05 16.00
N GLU A 355 -11.18 -10.83 15.36
CA GLU A 355 -11.19 -12.29 15.44
C GLU A 355 -9.74 -12.80 15.40
N SER A 356 -9.41 -13.75 16.28
CA SER A 356 -8.07 -14.34 16.36
C SER A 356 -8.18 -15.81 16.77
N ASN A 357 -7.82 -16.73 15.88
CA ASN A 357 -7.92 -18.18 16.13
C ASN A 357 -6.63 -18.92 15.74
N LYS A 358 -6.01 -19.60 16.71
CA LYS A 358 -4.82 -20.43 16.47
C LYS A 358 -5.22 -21.76 15.81
N MET A 359 -4.40 -22.24 14.89
CA MET A 359 -4.56 -23.54 14.24
C MET A 359 -3.22 -24.17 13.87
N THR A 360 -3.26 -25.47 13.65
CA THR A 360 -2.11 -26.21 13.11
C THR A 360 -1.98 -25.97 11.60
N PRO A 361 -0.78 -26.16 11.01
CA PRO A 361 -0.60 -26.09 9.56
C PRO A 361 -1.52 -27.03 8.79
N ARG A 362 -1.80 -28.22 9.32
CA ARG A 362 -2.71 -29.19 8.70
C ARG A 362 -4.16 -28.70 8.66
N GLU A 363 -4.63 -28.10 9.75
CA GLU A 363 -5.99 -27.53 9.80
C GLU A 363 -6.12 -26.35 8.83
N ALA A 364 -5.12 -25.47 8.77
CA ALA A 364 -5.09 -24.35 7.82
C ALA A 364 -5.10 -24.84 6.37
N ALA A 365 -4.23 -25.79 6.04
CA ALA A 365 -4.12 -26.44 4.74
C ALA A 365 -5.47 -26.97 4.25
N TRP A 366 -6.14 -27.77 5.09
CA TRP A 366 -7.44 -28.32 4.75
C TRP A 366 -8.47 -27.21 4.60
N ARG A 367 -8.56 -26.30 5.59
CA ARG A 367 -9.65 -25.31 5.70
C ARG A 367 -9.66 -24.30 4.57
N TYR A 368 -8.50 -23.77 4.21
CA TYR A 368 -8.39 -22.67 3.28
C TYR A 368 -7.97 -23.11 1.88
N TYR A 369 -7.20 -24.20 1.76
CA TYR A 369 -6.56 -24.57 0.50
C TYR A 369 -6.94 -25.98 0.01
N ARG A 370 -7.70 -26.73 0.81
CA ARG A 370 -8.14 -28.11 0.49
C ARG A 370 -6.98 -29.06 0.22
N THR A 371 -5.84 -28.83 0.86
CA THR A 371 -4.63 -29.66 0.78
C THR A 371 -4.38 -30.43 2.08
N SER A 372 -3.59 -31.50 2.01
CA SER A 372 -3.19 -32.30 3.18
C SER A 372 -2.07 -31.66 4.01
N SER A 373 -1.25 -30.82 3.38
CA SER A 373 -0.15 -30.06 3.99
C SER A 373 -0.19 -28.59 3.57
N TYR A 374 0.33 -27.73 4.45
CA TYR A 374 0.33 -26.28 4.23
C TYR A 374 1.39 -25.93 3.18
N PRO A 375 1.01 -25.34 2.03
CA PRO A 375 1.89 -25.29 0.86
C PRO A 375 2.81 -24.06 0.81
N PHE A 376 2.71 -23.13 1.77
CA PHE A 376 3.26 -21.78 1.62
C PHE A 376 4.56 -21.56 2.38
N ASN A 377 4.64 -22.02 3.62
CA ASN A 377 5.84 -21.84 4.44
C ASN A 377 6.13 -23.10 5.25
N PRO A 378 7.15 -23.89 4.85
CA PRO A 378 7.50 -25.13 5.55
C PRO A 378 8.11 -24.87 6.93
N SER A 379 8.50 -23.62 7.23
CA SER A 379 9.01 -23.22 8.55
C SER A 379 7.90 -22.89 9.54
N ALA A 380 6.65 -22.71 9.09
CA ALA A 380 5.52 -22.40 9.95
C ALA A 380 5.23 -23.57 10.91
N ARG A 381 5.31 -23.29 12.22
CA ARG A 381 5.00 -24.24 13.30
C ARG A 381 3.55 -24.17 13.72
N SER A 382 2.96 -22.98 13.66
CA SER A 382 1.53 -22.77 13.85
C SER A 382 1.03 -21.63 12.98
N LEU A 383 -0.29 -21.56 12.80
CA LEU A 383 -0.96 -20.51 12.05
C LEU A 383 -1.92 -19.77 12.98
N GLN A 384 -2.06 -18.46 12.80
CA GLN A 384 -3.09 -17.67 13.47
C GLN A 384 -3.99 -17.02 12.42
N PHE A 385 -5.27 -17.40 12.38
CA PHE A 385 -6.24 -16.64 11.62
C PHE A 385 -6.54 -15.33 12.32
N ILE A 386 -6.51 -14.24 11.55
CA ILE A 386 -6.81 -12.89 12.01
C ILE A 386 -7.91 -12.30 11.11
N LYS A 387 -8.92 -11.70 11.74
CA LYS A 387 -9.78 -10.70 11.09
C LYS A 387 -9.45 -9.35 11.70
N ASN A 388 -8.90 -8.45 10.90
CA ASN A 388 -8.52 -7.10 11.29
C ASN A 388 -9.51 -6.11 10.69
N ARG A 389 -10.26 -5.41 11.55
CA ARG A 389 -11.06 -4.26 11.15
C ARG A 389 -10.15 -3.05 11.01
N PHE A 390 -10.01 -2.57 9.79
CA PHE A 390 -9.12 -1.49 9.42
C PHE A 390 -9.94 -0.28 8.99
N THR A 391 -9.61 0.91 9.50
CA THR A 391 -10.37 2.13 9.28
C THR A 391 -9.46 3.25 8.77
N TRP A 392 -9.87 3.90 7.69
CA TRP A 392 -9.19 5.05 7.09
C TRP A 392 -10.17 6.17 6.81
N VAL A 393 -9.62 7.35 6.56
CA VAL A 393 -10.38 8.53 6.14
C VAL A 393 -10.49 8.49 4.62
N VAL A 394 -11.68 8.75 4.07
CA VAL A 394 -11.93 8.91 2.63
C VAL A 394 -12.20 10.37 2.28
N GLU A 395 -12.31 10.64 0.99
CA GLU A 395 -12.45 11.98 0.48
C GLU A 395 -13.79 12.64 0.86
N SER A 396 -13.75 13.97 1.04
CA SER A 396 -14.92 14.80 1.29
C SER A 396 -14.75 16.17 0.64
N ASN A 397 -15.83 16.71 0.08
CA ASN A 397 -15.88 18.07 -0.46
C ASN A 397 -16.55 19.05 0.51
N GLU A 398 -16.69 18.68 1.78
CA GLU A 398 -17.36 19.49 2.79
C GLU A 398 -16.43 20.57 3.38
N ASP A 399 -16.94 21.80 3.49
CA ASP A 399 -16.22 22.92 4.10
C ASP A 399 -16.34 22.94 5.63
N GLY A 400 -15.34 23.56 6.25
CA GLY A 400 -15.26 23.80 7.68
C GLY A 400 -14.46 22.76 8.48
N PRO A 401 -14.53 22.86 9.83
CA PRO A 401 -13.74 22.03 10.75
C PRO A 401 -14.41 20.68 11.01
N LEU A 402 -14.24 19.72 10.11
CA LEU A 402 -14.97 18.44 10.16
C LEU A 402 -14.54 17.59 11.36
N VAL A 403 -13.28 17.65 11.77
CA VAL A 403 -12.74 16.89 12.90
C VAL A 403 -13.29 17.43 14.21
N THR A 404 -13.16 18.72 14.50
CA THR A 404 -13.60 19.27 15.81
C THR A 404 -15.12 19.36 15.94
N THR A 405 -15.86 19.35 14.83
CA THR A 405 -17.34 19.27 14.83
C THR A 405 -17.87 17.83 14.81
N GLY A 406 -16.98 16.82 14.77
CA GLY A 406 -17.35 15.40 14.70
C GLY A 406 -17.91 14.94 13.34
N ARG A 407 -18.03 15.84 12.35
CA ARG A 407 -18.51 15.53 10.99
C ARG A 407 -17.56 14.62 10.21
N ALA A 408 -16.26 14.62 10.54
CA ALA A 408 -15.26 13.72 9.94
C ALA A 408 -15.62 12.23 10.08
N ALA A 409 -16.48 11.85 11.03
CA ALA A 409 -16.99 10.49 11.16
C ALA A 409 -17.72 9.98 9.90
N GLN A 410 -18.33 10.88 9.11
CA GLN A 410 -19.00 10.53 7.86
C GLN A 410 -18.02 10.17 6.73
N SER A 411 -16.76 10.56 6.89
CA SER A 411 -15.66 10.26 5.98
C SER A 411 -14.78 9.11 6.49
N LEU A 412 -15.25 8.30 7.44
CA LEU A 412 -14.54 7.09 7.86
C LEU A 412 -15.07 5.88 7.11
N ARG A 413 -14.16 5.13 6.49
CA ARG A 413 -14.44 3.85 5.85
C ARG A 413 -13.77 2.75 6.66
N SER A 414 -14.46 1.64 6.85
CA SER A 414 -13.88 0.45 7.50
C SER A 414 -14.06 -0.78 6.63
N GLU A 415 -13.01 -1.61 6.56
CA GLU A 415 -13.06 -2.93 5.94
C GLU A 415 -12.42 -3.96 6.87
N ASP A 416 -12.90 -5.20 6.77
CA ASP A 416 -12.36 -6.32 7.54
C ASP A 416 -11.41 -7.12 6.63
N TYR A 417 -10.11 -7.06 6.91
CA TYR A 417 -9.11 -7.87 6.24
C TYR A 417 -8.90 -9.20 6.96
N SER A 418 -8.92 -10.29 6.21
CA SER A 418 -8.75 -11.65 6.75
C SER A 418 -7.47 -12.29 6.24
N TYR A 419 -6.67 -12.85 7.14
CA TYR A 419 -5.39 -13.47 6.79
C TYR A 419 -4.98 -14.52 7.80
N LEU A 420 -4.07 -15.41 7.38
CA LEU A 420 -3.34 -16.32 8.23
C LEU A 420 -1.96 -15.73 8.50
N LEU A 421 -1.57 -15.62 9.76
CA LEU A 421 -0.19 -15.36 10.16
C LEU A 421 0.54 -16.69 10.32
N GLU A 422 1.74 -16.77 9.79
CA GLU A 422 2.65 -17.91 9.93
C GLU A 422 3.58 -17.66 11.10
N LEU A 423 3.58 -18.57 12.06
CA LEU A 423 4.31 -18.41 13.32
C LEU A 423 5.41 -19.47 13.46
N ASP A 424 6.56 -19.07 13.98
CA ASP A 424 7.62 -19.99 14.39
C ASP A 424 7.30 -20.69 15.74
N GLY A 425 8.28 -21.38 16.31
CA GLY A 425 8.12 -22.09 17.59
C GLY A 425 7.97 -21.18 18.82
N ASP A 426 8.37 -19.91 18.69
CA ASP A 426 8.33 -18.90 19.74
C ASP A 426 7.15 -17.91 19.56
N ASP A 427 6.25 -18.19 18.63
CA ASP A 427 5.12 -17.35 18.22
C ASP A 427 5.52 -15.99 17.59
N ASN A 428 6.71 -15.92 16.98
CA ASN A 428 7.07 -14.79 16.12
C ASN A 428 6.44 -14.94 14.74
N ILE A 429 5.96 -13.85 14.17
CA ILE A 429 5.42 -13.79 12.83
C ILE A 429 6.57 -13.90 11.82
N ILE A 430 6.53 -14.93 10.97
CA ILE A 430 7.53 -15.23 9.94
C ILE A 430 6.96 -15.19 8.51
N GLY A 431 5.70 -14.82 8.36
CA GLY A 431 5.00 -14.72 7.08
C GLY A 431 3.50 -14.66 7.27
N GLY A 432 2.77 -14.80 6.16
CA GLY A 432 1.32 -14.89 6.19
C GLY A 432 0.70 -14.94 4.81
N GLU A 433 -0.57 -15.34 4.76
CA GLU A 433 -1.33 -15.45 3.52
C GLU A 433 -2.70 -14.80 3.68
N TRP A 434 -3.07 -13.94 2.72
CA TRP A 434 -4.40 -13.37 2.66
C TRP A 434 -5.43 -14.49 2.39
N VAL A 435 -6.63 -14.38 2.96
CA VAL A 435 -7.70 -15.38 2.77
C VAL A 435 -9.08 -14.74 2.56
N GLY A 436 -10.00 -15.48 1.96
CA GLY A 436 -11.36 -14.99 1.70
C GLY A 436 -11.39 -13.88 0.66
N SER A 437 -12.18 -12.83 0.88
CA SER A 437 -12.21 -11.66 -0.02
C SER A 437 -10.88 -10.90 -0.03
N SER A 438 -10.08 -11.02 1.03
CA SER A 438 -8.77 -10.39 1.11
C SER A 438 -7.72 -11.01 0.21
N HIS A 439 -8.00 -12.10 -0.51
CA HIS A 439 -7.09 -12.53 -1.60
C HIS A 439 -6.92 -11.48 -2.70
N THR A 440 -7.91 -10.60 -2.85
CA THR A 440 -7.98 -9.68 -4.00
C THR A 440 -8.38 -8.27 -3.59
N SER A 441 -8.57 -8.05 -2.29
CA SER A 441 -9.02 -6.81 -1.70
C SER A 441 -8.26 -6.61 -0.39
N HIS A 442 -7.04 -6.12 -0.53
CA HIS A 442 -6.10 -5.81 0.54
C HIS A 442 -5.30 -4.56 0.14
N PRO A 443 -4.63 -3.90 1.10
CA PRO A 443 -3.74 -2.80 0.76
C PRO A 443 -2.57 -3.26 -0.11
N ASP A 444 -2.13 -2.41 -1.04
CA ASP A 444 -0.98 -2.70 -1.94
C ASP A 444 0.35 -2.32 -1.28
N PHE A 445 0.42 -1.14 -0.65
CA PHE A 445 1.60 -0.66 0.05
C PHE A 445 1.26 0.27 1.21
N LEU A 446 2.25 0.50 2.08
CA LEU A 446 2.17 1.37 3.24
C LEU A 446 3.35 2.35 3.23
N TRP A 447 3.09 3.62 3.54
CA TRP A 447 4.15 4.62 3.61
C TRP A 447 3.80 5.80 4.52
N PHE A 448 4.80 6.61 4.85
CA PHE A 448 4.60 7.89 5.53
C PHE A 448 5.77 8.85 5.28
N PRO A 449 5.52 10.18 5.26
CA PRO A 449 6.58 11.18 5.21
C PRO A 449 7.35 11.21 6.54
N THR A 450 8.64 11.49 6.48
CA THR A 450 9.51 11.60 7.67
C THR A 450 9.53 13.00 8.27
N THR A 451 9.14 14.02 7.49
CA THR A 451 9.14 15.43 7.90
C THR A 451 7.99 16.21 7.26
N LYS A 452 7.68 17.39 7.82
CA LYS A 452 6.91 18.43 7.13
C LYS A 452 7.77 19.11 6.05
N PRO A 453 7.15 19.84 5.10
CA PRO A 453 7.88 20.75 4.21
C PRO A 453 8.74 21.76 4.99
N ALA A 454 9.87 22.17 4.42
CA ALA A 454 10.69 23.21 5.01
C ALA A 454 9.93 24.56 5.01
N ALA A 455 9.98 25.34 6.09
CA ALA A 455 9.31 26.65 6.21
C ALA A 455 9.62 27.60 5.03
N THR A 456 10.84 27.50 4.47
CA THR A 456 11.32 28.30 3.35
C THR A 456 10.91 27.78 1.98
N LEU A 457 10.18 26.65 1.90
CA LEU A 457 9.76 26.06 0.63
C LEU A 457 8.87 27.05 -0.14
N VAL A 458 9.23 27.25 -1.40
CA VAL A 458 8.34 27.78 -2.43
C VAL A 458 8.29 26.71 -3.53
N THR A 459 7.11 26.17 -3.80
CA THR A 459 6.95 25.12 -4.82
C THR A 459 7.17 25.67 -6.22
N SER A 460 7.30 24.79 -7.21
CA SER A 460 7.44 25.18 -8.62
C SER A 460 6.23 25.95 -9.17
N VAL A 461 5.06 25.83 -8.53
CA VAL A 461 3.86 26.63 -8.87
C VAL A 461 3.84 28.01 -8.20
N GLY A 462 4.76 28.29 -7.28
CA GLY A 462 4.85 29.56 -6.55
C GLY A 462 4.09 29.60 -5.22
N LEU A 463 3.64 28.45 -4.69
CA LEU A 463 3.07 28.37 -3.35
C LEU A 463 4.18 28.42 -2.29
N SER A 464 4.09 29.39 -1.38
CA SER A 464 5.02 29.51 -0.25
C SER A 464 4.45 28.80 0.97
N TYR A 465 5.23 27.88 1.56
CA TYR A 465 4.81 27.17 2.77
C TYR A 465 4.63 28.10 3.96
N GLN A 466 5.46 29.14 4.07
CA GLN A 466 5.27 30.17 5.08
C GLN A 466 3.92 30.88 4.94
N ASN A 467 3.51 31.25 3.71
CA ASN A 467 2.23 31.93 3.50
C ASN A 467 1.05 31.02 3.83
N VAL A 468 1.08 29.77 3.37
CA VAL A 468 0.01 28.79 3.65
C VAL A 468 -0.04 28.45 5.15
N SER A 469 1.11 28.31 5.81
CA SER A 469 1.19 28.09 7.26
C SER A 469 0.63 29.27 8.05
N ASN A 470 0.84 30.50 7.59
CA ASN A 470 0.26 31.70 8.21
C ASN A 470 -1.27 31.74 8.06
N LEU A 471 -1.81 31.31 6.92
CA LEU A 471 -3.26 31.16 6.71
C LEU A 471 -3.84 30.10 7.65
N LEU A 472 -3.19 28.93 7.73
CA LEU A 472 -3.60 27.86 8.64
C LEU A 472 -3.58 28.32 10.10
N ALA A 473 -2.50 28.96 10.54
CA ALA A 473 -2.38 29.46 11.91
C ALA A 473 -3.50 30.45 12.27
N GLN A 474 -3.84 31.38 11.37
CA GLN A 474 -4.96 32.30 11.56
C GLN A 474 -6.30 31.56 11.60
N SER A 475 -6.50 30.55 10.75
CA SER A 475 -7.72 29.73 10.69
C SER A 475 -7.95 28.96 11.98
N LEU A 476 -6.89 28.52 12.66
CA LEU A 476 -6.95 27.82 13.95
C LEU A 476 -7.25 28.74 15.13
N GLN A 477 -6.83 30.01 15.04
CA GLN A 477 -6.97 31.01 16.12
C GLN A 477 -8.25 31.83 16.03
N ALA A 478 -8.83 31.96 14.82
CA ALA A 478 -10.08 32.68 14.61
C ALA A 478 -11.26 31.99 15.31
N GLN A 479 -12.29 32.79 15.61
CA GLN A 479 -13.52 32.31 16.24
C GLN A 479 -14.64 32.23 15.20
N CYS A 480 -15.09 31.01 14.98
CA CYS A 480 -16.25 30.54 14.25
C CYS A 480 -16.70 29.23 14.95
#